data_AF-A0A438D1S6-F1
#
_entry.id   AF-A0A438D1S6-F1
#
_cell.length_a   1.000
_cell.length_b   1.000
_cell.length_c   1.000
_cell.angle_alpha   90.00
_cell.angle_beta   90.00
_cell.angle_gamma   90.00
#
_symmetry.space_group_name_H-M   'P 1'
#
loop_
_entity.id
_entity.type
_entity.pdbx_description
1 polymer ?
#
loop_
_entity_poly.entity_id
_entity_poly.type
_entity_poly.pdbx_seq_one_letter_code
_entity_poly.pdbx_strand_id
1 'polypeptide(L)'
;MYIRNPPPGTLDQSGCLKARNDIAVEFNKQLKQAVMELRTQLPQAALTYDLYGARHGLISHDKEQGFVDPLVRCCGARVNDYNV
;
A
#
# COMPACT_ATOMS: atom_id res chain seq x y z
N MET A 1 -7.99 9.06 3.65
CA MET A 1 -8.14 10.10 2.60
C MET A 1 -8.80 9.46 1.39
N TYR A 2 -10.11 9.66 1.28
CA TYR A 2 -10.95 9.16 0.19
C TYR A 2 -11.22 10.35 -0.71
N ILE A 3 -10.92 10.22 -2.00
CA ILE A 3 -11.25 11.27 -2.96
C ILE A 3 -12.69 11.02 -3.39
N ARG A 4 -13.59 11.98 -3.14
CA ARG A 4 -14.94 11.97 -3.71
C ARG A 4 -14.85 12.23 -5.20
N ASN A 5 -15.47 11.36 -6.01
CA ASN A 5 -15.57 11.48 -7.46
C ASN A 5 -14.21 11.78 -8.13
N PRO A 6 -13.22 10.88 -7.98
CA PRO A 6 -11.93 11.08 -8.62
C PRO A 6 -12.11 11.07 -10.15
N PRO A 7 -11.35 11.90 -10.90
CA PRO A 7 -11.37 11.85 -12.36
C PRO A 7 -11.09 10.44 -12.89
N PRO A 8 -11.67 10.05 -14.04
CA PRO A 8 -11.37 8.76 -14.66
C PRO A 8 -9.86 8.53 -14.78
N GLY A 9 -9.41 7.34 -14.40
CA GLY A 9 -8.00 6.96 -14.46
C GLY A 9 -7.13 7.37 -13.27
N THR A 10 -7.67 8.12 -12.29
CA THR A 10 -6.96 8.50 -11.05
C THR A 10 -6.69 7.30 -10.13
N LEU A 11 -7.64 6.36 -10.09
CA LEU A 11 -7.53 5.12 -9.33
C LEU A 11 -7.03 3.98 -10.22
N ASP A 12 -6.30 3.05 -9.63
CA ASP A 12 -5.99 1.75 -10.22
C ASP A 12 -7.18 0.77 -10.08
N GLN A 13 -6.97 -0.46 -10.53
CA GLN A 13 -7.99 -1.52 -10.50
C GLN A 13 -8.39 -1.93 -9.07
N SER A 14 -7.52 -1.70 -8.09
CA SER A 14 -7.75 -1.97 -6.67
C SER A 14 -8.38 -0.79 -5.94
N GLY A 15 -8.72 0.31 -6.64
CA GLY A 15 -9.29 1.52 -6.05
C GLY A 15 -8.26 2.40 -5.31
N CYS A 16 -6.97 2.15 -5.50
CA CYS A 16 -5.89 2.94 -4.91
C CYS A 16 -5.49 4.12 -5.82
N LEU A 17 -5.02 5.23 -5.23
CA LEU A 17 -4.52 6.36 -6.00
C LEU A 17 -3.22 6.00 -6.73
N LYS A 18 -3.22 6.03 -8.07
CA LYS A 18 -2.03 5.69 -8.87
C LYS A 18 -0.80 6.49 -8.48
N ALA A 19 -0.94 7.81 -8.36
CA ALA A 19 0.15 8.69 -7.95
C ALA A 19 0.78 8.31 -6.60
N ARG A 20 0.00 7.74 -5.65
CA ARG A 20 0.55 7.26 -4.38
C ARG A 20 1.26 5.92 -4.54
N ASN A 21 0.72 5.05 -5.36
CA ASN A 21 1.36 3.78 -5.69
C ASN A 21 2.69 4.02 -6.41
N ASP A 22 2.75 4.95 -7.37
CA ASP A 22 3.98 5.31 -8.09
C ASP A 22 5.09 5.79 -7.14
N ILE A 23 4.73 6.68 -6.19
CA ILE A 23 5.67 7.13 -5.14
C ILE A 23 6.13 5.95 -4.28
N ALA A 24 5.20 5.10 -3.84
CA ALA A 24 5.53 3.96 -2.99
C ALA A 24 6.39 2.91 -3.70
N VAL A 25 6.16 2.67 -4.99
CA VAL A 25 6.97 1.76 -5.82
C VAL A 25 8.40 2.30 -5.94
N GLU A 26 8.56 3.58 -6.27
CA GLU A 26 9.89 4.17 -6.40
C GLU A 26 10.63 4.21 -5.06
N PHE A 27 9.93 4.54 -3.98
CA PHE A 27 10.50 4.48 -2.63
C PHE A 27 10.96 3.06 -2.27
N ASN A 28 10.15 2.02 -2.53
CA ASN A 28 10.53 0.64 -2.21
C ASN A 28 11.67 0.12 -3.08
N LYS A 29 11.80 0.60 -4.32
CA LYS A 29 12.96 0.31 -5.18
C LYS A 29 14.26 0.86 -4.56
N GLN A 30 14.25 2.11 -4.09
CA GLN A 30 15.41 2.71 -3.43
C GLN A 30 15.69 2.06 -2.06
N LEU A 31 14.65 1.78 -1.28
CA LEU A 31 14.76 1.07 0.00
C LEU A 31 15.37 -0.33 -0.19
N LYS A 32 14.95 -1.07 -1.22
CA LYS A 32 15.51 -2.38 -1.56
C LYS A 32 17.01 -2.29 -1.83
N GLN A 33 17.44 -1.28 -2.59
CA GLN A 33 18.85 -1.05 -2.86
C GLN A 33 19.65 -0.80 -1.57
N ALA A 34 19.16 0.10 -0.71
CA ALA A 34 19.80 0.39 0.58
C ALA A 34 19.85 -0.84 1.50
N VAL A 35 18.78 -1.65 1.55
CA VAL A 35 18.75 -2.88 2.35
C VAL A 35 19.75 -3.91 1.82
N MET A 36 19.92 -4.02 0.49
CA MET A 36 20.94 -4.91 -0.08
C MET A 36 22.35 -4.50 0.34
N GLU A 37 22.65 -3.20 0.32
CA GLU A 37 23.94 -2.67 0.79
C GLU A 37 24.15 -2.89 2.29
N LEU A 38 23.12 -2.68 3.12
CA LEU A 38 23.23 -2.94 4.55
C LEU A 38 23.43 -4.43 4.87
N ARG A 39 22.83 -5.34 4.09
CA ARG A 39 23.03 -6.78 4.26
C ARG A 39 24.47 -7.23 4.00
N THR A 40 25.20 -6.54 3.11
CA THR A 40 26.63 -6.84 2.90
C THR A 40 27.49 -6.33 4.05
N GLN A 41 27.13 -5.18 4.64
CA GLN A 41 27.84 -4.57 5.75
C GLN A 41 27.54 -5.23 7.10
N LEU A 42 26.32 -5.78 7.26
CA LEU A 42 25.81 -6.33 8.51
C LEU A 42 25.30 -7.77 8.30
N PRO A 43 26.20 -8.75 8.09
CA PRO A 43 25.80 -10.11 7.73
C PRO A 43 25.01 -10.86 8.81
N GLN A 44 25.05 -10.38 10.06
CA GLN A 44 24.29 -10.97 11.18
C GLN A 44 22.95 -10.27 11.44
N ALA A 45 22.65 -9.15 10.75
CA ALA A 45 21.41 -8.42 10.95
C ALA A 45 20.26 -9.02 10.12
N ALA A 46 19.11 -9.27 10.76
CA ALA A 46 17.88 -9.61 10.07
C ALA A 46 17.15 -8.33 9.65
N LEU A 47 17.18 -8.02 8.34
CA LEU A 47 16.48 -6.86 7.76
C LEU A 47 15.26 -7.31 6.97
N THR A 48 14.06 -7.03 7.49
CA THR A 48 12.78 -7.28 6.82
C THR A 48 12.24 -5.98 6.24
N TYR A 49 11.82 -5.99 4.98
CA TYR A 49 11.27 -4.83 4.28
C TYR A 49 10.15 -5.26 3.34
N ASP A 50 9.62 -4.30 2.57
CA ASP A 50 8.53 -4.45 1.58
C ASP A 50 7.12 -4.49 2.18
N LEU A 51 6.80 -3.49 3.01
CA LEU A 51 5.44 -3.27 3.49
C LEU A 51 4.47 -2.91 2.34
N TYR A 52 4.96 -2.25 1.28
CA TYR A 52 4.13 -1.89 0.14
C TYR A 52 3.63 -3.13 -0.60
N GLY A 53 4.53 -4.05 -0.95
CA GLY A 53 4.17 -5.31 -1.61
C GLY A 53 3.17 -6.11 -0.78
N ALA A 54 3.42 -6.26 0.52
CA ALA A 54 2.51 -6.95 1.44
C ALA A 54 1.11 -6.29 1.48
N ARG A 55 1.06 -4.97 1.65
CA ARG A 55 -0.21 -4.23 1.72
C ARG A 55 -0.97 -4.21 0.40
N HIS A 56 -0.27 -3.94 -0.70
CA HIS A 56 -0.89 -3.87 -2.03
C HIS A 56 -1.40 -5.26 -2.44
N GLY A 57 -0.63 -6.31 -2.17
CA GLY A 57 -1.05 -7.70 -2.40
C GLY A 57 -2.35 -8.04 -1.65
N LEU A 58 -2.45 -7.65 -0.38
CA LEU A 58 -3.65 -7.85 0.44
C LEU A 58 -4.89 -7.13 -0.13
N ILE A 59 -4.72 -5.89 -0.60
CA ILE A 59 -5.83 -5.10 -1.18
C ILE A 59 -6.24 -5.67 -2.54
N SER A 60 -5.28 -6.05 -3.39
CA SER A 60 -5.54 -6.59 -4.73
C SER A 60 -6.16 -8.00 -4.73
N HIS A 61 -5.92 -8.78 -3.68
CA HIS A 61 -6.42 -10.16 -3.53
C HIS A 61 -7.31 -10.30 -2.28
N ASP A 62 -8.00 -9.23 -1.92
CA ASP A 62 -8.86 -9.10 -0.73
C ASP A 62 -9.77 -10.33 -0.49
N LYS A 63 -10.49 -10.77 -1.52
CA LYS A 63 -11.43 -11.90 -1.43
C LYS A 63 -10.74 -13.23 -1.14
N GLU A 64 -9.57 -13.46 -1.74
CA GLU A 64 -8.77 -14.68 -1.51
C GLU A 64 -8.24 -14.72 -0.08
N GLN A 65 -8.02 -13.55 0.52
CA GLN A 65 -7.55 -13.38 1.89
C GLN A 65 -8.71 -13.27 2.91
N GLY A 66 -9.97 -13.46 2.48
CA GLY A 66 -11.15 -13.45 3.35
C GLY A 66 -11.66 -12.06 3.74
N PHE A 67 -11.21 -11.00 3.06
CA PHE A 67 -11.70 -9.64 3.27
C PHE A 67 -13.00 -9.41 2.49
N VAL A 68 -13.94 -8.70 3.14
CA VAL A 68 -15.22 -8.32 2.51
C VAL A 68 -15.08 -7.02 1.74
N ASP A 69 -14.47 -6.00 2.34
CA ASP A 69 -14.13 -4.73 1.70
C ASP A 69 -12.76 -4.25 2.20
N PRO A 70 -11.71 -4.26 1.35
CA PRO A 70 -10.34 -3.92 1.74
C PRO A 70 -10.14 -2.41 1.91
N LEU A 71 -11.09 -1.59 1.45
CA LEU A 71 -11.03 -0.13 1.51
C LEU A 71 -11.98 0.44 2.57
N VAL A 72 -12.68 -0.39 3.35
CA VAL A 72 -13.48 0.08 4.48
C VAL A 72 -12.65 0.06 5.76
N ARG A 73 -12.72 1.14 6.53
CA ARG A 73 -12.17 1.15 7.90
C ARG A 73 -13.17 0.54 8.87
N CYS A 74 -12.64 -0.28 9.79
CA CYS A 74 -13.43 -0.89 10.86
C CYS A 74 -13.84 0.12 11.95
N CYS A 75 -12.96 1.10 12.25
CA CYS A 75 -13.18 2.08 13.32
C CYS A 75 -12.81 3.51 12.86
N GLY A 76 -13.45 4.54 13.45
CA GLY A 76 -13.22 5.96 13.18
C GLY A 76 -14.44 6.69 12.62
N ALA A 77 -14.46 8.02 12.72
CA ALA A 77 -15.60 8.82 12.28
C ALA A 77 -15.82 8.67 10.76
N ARG A 78 -17.07 8.35 10.39
CA ARG A 78 -17.57 8.51 9.02
C ARG A 78 -18.29 9.85 8.94
N VAL A 79 -17.93 10.69 7.99
CA VAL A 79 -18.73 11.87 7.65
C VAL A 79 -19.37 11.59 6.30
N ASN A 80 -20.70 11.48 6.26
CA ASN A 80 -21.48 11.20 5.07
C ASN A 80 -21.08 9.91 4.33
N ASP A 81 -20.82 8.81 5.05
CA ASP A 81 -20.29 7.52 4.52
C ASP A 81 -18.86 7.55 3.99
N TYR A 82 -18.15 8.66 4.18
CA TYR A 82 -16.73 8.76 3.87
C TYR A 82 -15.91 8.53 5.11
N ASN A 83 -14.90 7.69 4.93
CA ASN A 83 -13.83 7.50 5.86
C ASN A 83 -12.99 8.80 5.92
N VAL A 84 -13.20 9.64 6.96
CA VAL A 84 -12.33 10.80 7.30
C VAL A 84 -11.00 10.31 7.85
#